data_AF-A0A518H784-F1
#
_entry.id   AF-A0A518H784-F1
#
_cell.length_a   1.000
_cell.length_b   1.000
_cell.length_c   1.000
_cell.angle_alpha   90.00
_cell.angle_beta   90.00
_cell.angle_gamma   90.00
#
_symmetry.space_group_name_H-M   'P 1'
#
loop_
_entity.id
_entity.type
_entity.pdbx_description
1 polymer ?
#
loop_
_entity_poly.entity_id
_entity_poly.type
_entity_poly.pdbx_seq_one_letter_code
_entity_poly.pdbx_strand_id
1 'polypeptide(L)'
;MPDPQDDRPIADASAFFDDRDHQGPDPEPSAGPEPDPGGYDLADHGPPPGPSPVEEAPASLPPEVPMPTEAPPSAPRPHPARKPKVELSPATVDQPWSRMAEWGPTLAPIGLALLATAALAYLSLSLGGWAASIATAFIGLGIAVLLAYPIAITLERPVRMTPEHAIRDYYAALSHHVPHYRRMWLLLSSAGRTGAGFGSFPAFREYWAGLVSGLKAGEVGRLTPLSVRIEDFKADKSAGLEAIEASYSIAVFLRGREADGPLHSARAETTLSRGPDRMWYLDDGRLPGR
;
A
#
# COMPACT_ATOMS: atom_id res chain seq x y z
N MET A 1 -16.72 26.61 -43.28
CA MET A 1 -18.16 26.48 -43.02
C MET A 1 -18.43 25.04 -42.63
N PRO A 2 -19.24 24.76 -41.60
CA PRO A 2 -19.69 23.41 -41.27
C PRO A 2 -20.66 22.88 -42.34
N ASP A 3 -20.78 21.55 -42.43
CA ASP A 3 -21.67 20.88 -43.39
C ASP A 3 -23.15 20.97 -42.95
N PRO A 4 -24.11 21.41 -43.79
CA PRO A 4 -25.50 21.64 -43.36
C PRO A 4 -26.35 20.38 -43.11
N GLN A 5 -25.75 19.18 -43.06
CA GLN A 5 -26.47 17.90 -42.90
C GLN A 5 -25.98 17.03 -41.73
N ASP A 6 -25.12 17.56 -40.83
CA ASP A 6 -24.69 16.82 -39.63
C ASP A 6 -25.71 16.93 -38.48
N ASP A 7 -26.92 16.39 -38.70
CA ASP A 7 -28.02 16.32 -37.72
C ASP A 7 -27.81 15.20 -36.68
N ARG A 8 -26.56 14.91 -36.28
CA ARG A 8 -26.28 13.93 -35.22
C ARG A 8 -26.54 14.56 -33.83
N PRO A 9 -27.46 14.01 -33.01
CA PRO A 9 -27.70 14.53 -31.68
C PRO A 9 -26.47 14.30 -30.78
N ILE A 10 -25.76 15.39 -30.44
CA ILE A 10 -24.57 15.38 -29.57
C ILE A 10 -25.00 15.24 -28.09
N ALA A 11 -25.65 14.12 -27.75
CA ALA A 11 -25.79 13.58 -26.39
C ALA A 11 -26.69 12.32 -26.40
N ASP A 12 -26.16 11.18 -26.83
CA ASP A 12 -26.68 9.89 -26.38
C ASP A 12 -25.55 8.98 -25.89
N ALA A 13 -25.67 8.54 -24.64
CA ALA A 13 -24.72 7.67 -23.96
C ALA A 13 -25.13 6.18 -24.05
N SER A 14 -26.24 5.87 -24.71
CA SER A 14 -26.73 4.50 -24.96
C SER A 14 -25.70 3.63 -25.70
N ALA A 15 -24.93 4.21 -26.62
CA ALA A 15 -23.93 3.53 -27.44
C ALA A 15 -22.73 2.92 -26.67
N PHE A 16 -22.57 3.24 -25.37
CA PHE A 16 -21.53 2.63 -24.52
C PHE A 16 -21.99 1.38 -23.77
N PHE A 17 -23.27 0.97 -23.91
CA PHE A 17 -23.86 -0.13 -23.15
C PHE A 17 -24.58 -1.19 -24.00
N ASP A 18 -24.49 -1.13 -25.33
CA ASP A 18 -25.05 -2.18 -26.19
C ASP A 18 -24.01 -3.29 -26.44
N ASP A 19 -24.06 -4.32 -25.59
CA ASP A 19 -23.15 -5.47 -25.57
C ASP A 19 -23.53 -6.51 -26.66
N ARG A 20 -23.76 -6.02 -27.90
CA ARG A 20 -24.41 -6.77 -28.99
C ARG A 20 -23.86 -6.46 -30.38
N ASP A 21 -22.55 -6.55 -30.59
CA ASP A 21 -22.01 -6.59 -31.96
C ASP A 21 -20.67 -7.35 -32.10
N HIS A 22 -20.60 -8.54 -31.50
CA HIS A 22 -19.54 -9.53 -31.72
C HIS A 22 -20.09 -10.91 -32.13
N GLN A 23 -20.85 -10.94 -33.24
CA GLN A 23 -21.07 -12.15 -34.05
C GLN A 23 -20.65 -11.89 -35.50
N GLY A 24 -19.33 -11.83 -35.72
CA GLY A 24 -18.76 -12.05 -37.06
C GLY A 24 -18.70 -13.56 -37.37
N PRO A 25 -18.73 -13.96 -38.65
CA PRO A 25 -18.67 -15.38 -39.04
C PRO A 25 -17.31 -16.00 -38.73
N ASP A 26 -17.32 -17.29 -38.37
CA ASP A 26 -16.10 -18.08 -38.11
C ASP A 26 -15.18 -18.11 -39.34
N PRO A 27 -13.87 -17.83 -39.18
CA PRO A 27 -12.90 -18.03 -40.25
C PRO A 27 -12.53 -19.52 -40.40
N GLU A 28 -12.64 -20.05 -41.62
CA GLU A 28 -12.14 -21.38 -41.96
C GLU A 28 -10.63 -21.51 -41.71
N PRO A 29 -10.14 -22.72 -41.36
CA PRO A 29 -8.73 -22.93 -41.00
C PRO A 29 -7.83 -22.97 -42.24
N SER A 30 -7.20 -21.83 -42.56
CA SER A 30 -6.12 -21.79 -43.54
C SER A 30 -4.87 -22.48 -42.98
N ALA A 31 -4.37 -23.50 -43.69
CA ALA A 31 -3.22 -24.28 -43.25
C ALA A 31 -1.92 -23.47 -43.30
N GLY A 32 -1.29 -23.28 -42.13
CA GLY A 32 0.07 -22.77 -41.97
C GLY A 32 1.05 -23.89 -41.57
N PRO A 33 2.38 -23.70 -41.77
CA PRO A 33 3.38 -24.74 -41.53
C PRO A 33 3.59 -25.04 -40.04
N GLU A 34 4.14 -26.23 -39.77
CA GLU A 34 4.36 -26.78 -38.41
C GLU A 34 5.29 -25.93 -37.52
N PRO A 35 5.08 -25.93 -36.19
CA PRO A 35 5.94 -25.23 -35.24
C PRO A 35 7.21 -26.03 -34.90
N ASP A 36 8.36 -25.39 -35.04
CA ASP A 36 9.68 -25.86 -34.58
C ASP A 36 9.82 -25.65 -33.04
N PRO A 37 10.24 -26.65 -32.24
CA PRO A 37 10.27 -26.52 -30.78
C PRO A 37 11.54 -25.82 -30.27
N GLY A 38 11.61 -24.50 -30.46
CA GLY A 38 12.68 -23.62 -29.96
C GLY A 38 12.19 -22.65 -28.87
N GLY A 39 12.99 -22.43 -27.82
CA GLY A 39 12.63 -21.58 -26.68
C GLY A 39 12.66 -20.07 -26.98
N TYR A 40 11.94 -19.29 -26.17
CA TYR A 40 11.95 -17.83 -26.23
C TYR A 40 13.17 -17.25 -25.51
N ASP A 41 14.15 -16.75 -26.27
CA ASP A 41 15.23 -15.91 -25.73
C ASP A 41 14.73 -14.50 -25.43
N LEU A 42 15.09 -14.00 -24.24
CA LEU A 42 14.95 -12.59 -23.87
C LEU A 42 16.11 -11.81 -24.47
N ALA A 43 15.82 -10.63 -25.04
CA ALA A 43 16.84 -9.80 -25.68
C ALA A 43 17.88 -9.28 -24.67
N ASP A 44 19.11 -9.79 -24.76
CA ASP A 44 20.25 -9.30 -24.01
C ASP A 44 20.67 -7.88 -24.44
N HIS A 45 21.00 -7.04 -23.47
CA HIS A 45 21.66 -5.76 -23.72
C HIS A 45 23.16 -5.99 -23.96
N GLY A 46 23.62 -5.73 -25.19
CA GLY A 46 25.02 -5.94 -25.58
C GLY A 46 26.05 -5.07 -24.84
N PRO A 47 27.30 -5.56 -24.66
CA PRO A 47 28.38 -4.83 -23.98
C PRO A 47 29.04 -3.76 -24.87
N PRO A 48 29.75 -2.77 -24.28
CA PRO A 48 30.43 -1.70 -25.01
C PRO A 48 31.73 -2.18 -25.71
N PRO A 49 32.23 -1.43 -26.73
CA PRO A 49 33.32 -1.87 -27.59
C PRO A 49 34.71 -1.73 -26.96
N GLY A 50 35.62 -2.67 -27.29
CA GLY A 50 37.04 -2.61 -26.92
C GLY A 50 37.96 -2.14 -28.06
N PRO A 51 39.29 -2.04 -27.81
CA PRO A 51 40.31 -1.88 -28.84
C PRO A 51 41.00 -3.23 -29.21
N SER A 52 41.58 -3.29 -30.41
CA SER A 52 42.03 -4.53 -31.10
C SER A 52 43.59 -4.72 -31.07
N PRO A 53 44.26 -5.56 -31.90
CA PRO A 53 44.87 -6.81 -31.39
C PRO A 53 46.38 -7.04 -31.71
N VAL A 54 47.08 -7.79 -30.85
CA VAL A 54 48.48 -8.29 -30.96
C VAL A 54 48.61 -9.52 -30.03
N GLU A 55 49.27 -10.66 -30.29
CA GLU A 55 49.75 -11.37 -31.50
C GLU A 55 50.10 -12.84 -31.09
N GLU A 56 50.37 -13.76 -32.01
CA GLU A 56 50.81 -15.16 -31.73
C GLU A 56 52.35 -15.29 -31.67
N ALA A 57 53.03 -16.36 -31.23
CA ALA A 57 52.74 -17.75 -30.80
C ALA A 57 53.85 -18.18 -29.76
N PRO A 58 54.12 -19.48 -29.41
CA PRO A 58 53.41 -20.75 -29.61
C PRO A 58 53.24 -21.61 -28.32
N ALA A 59 52.63 -22.79 -28.44
CA ALA A 59 52.39 -23.73 -27.33
C ALA A 59 53.66 -24.37 -26.73
N SER A 60 53.61 -24.69 -25.43
CA SER A 60 54.54 -25.60 -24.74
C SER A 60 53.74 -26.57 -23.85
N LEU A 61 54.15 -27.84 -23.82
CA LEU A 61 53.43 -28.94 -23.16
C LEU A 61 53.49 -28.87 -21.62
N PRO A 62 52.46 -29.35 -20.90
CA PRO A 62 52.43 -29.34 -19.44
C PRO A 62 53.26 -30.50 -18.83
N PRO A 63 53.91 -30.30 -17.67
CA PRO A 63 54.47 -31.38 -16.87
C PRO A 63 53.40 -32.11 -16.04
N GLU A 64 53.63 -33.40 -15.76
CA GLU A 64 52.68 -34.27 -15.06
C GLU A 64 52.58 -34.02 -13.54
N VAL A 65 51.33 -33.86 -13.08
CA VAL A 65 50.68 -34.51 -11.91
C VAL A 65 51.51 -34.77 -10.63
N PRO A 66 51.02 -34.28 -9.48
CA PRO A 66 50.58 -35.23 -8.43
C PRO A 66 49.07 -35.19 -8.18
N MET A 67 48.45 -36.35 -8.01
CA MET A 67 47.01 -36.47 -7.77
C MET A 67 46.61 -35.92 -6.38
N PRO A 68 45.53 -35.14 -6.26
CA PRO A 68 44.86 -34.92 -4.98
C PRO A 68 44.21 -36.22 -4.52
N THR A 69 44.61 -36.69 -3.33
CA THR A 69 44.04 -37.86 -2.65
C THR A 69 42.52 -37.82 -2.59
N GLU A 70 41.90 -38.96 -2.90
CA GLU A 70 40.45 -39.18 -2.80
C GLU A 70 39.96 -38.87 -1.37
N ALA A 71 39.21 -37.78 -1.21
CA ALA A 71 38.64 -37.40 0.07
C ALA A 71 37.45 -38.33 0.38
N PRO A 72 37.36 -38.92 1.59
CA PRO A 72 36.26 -39.82 1.94
C PRO A 72 34.91 -39.08 1.86
N PRO A 73 33.81 -39.80 1.56
CA PRO A 73 32.50 -39.20 1.38
C PRO A 73 32.10 -38.42 2.64
N SER A 74 31.96 -37.10 2.50
CA SER A 74 31.56 -36.23 3.58
C SER A 74 30.20 -36.66 4.12
N ALA A 75 30.15 -36.97 5.42
CA ALA A 75 28.94 -37.39 6.09
C ALA A 75 27.78 -36.41 5.82
N PRO A 76 26.51 -36.87 5.74
CA PRO A 76 25.37 -36.00 5.51
C PRO A 76 25.37 -34.86 6.52
N ARG A 77 25.50 -33.61 6.05
CA ARG A 77 25.43 -32.44 6.93
C ARG A 77 24.08 -32.48 7.65
N PRO A 78 24.05 -32.52 8.99
CA PRO A 78 22.78 -32.56 9.71
C PRO A 78 21.99 -31.32 9.32
N HIS A 79 20.82 -31.53 8.72
CA HIS A 79 19.88 -30.43 8.48
C HIS A 79 19.63 -29.74 9.83
N PRO A 80 19.78 -28.40 9.92
CA PRO A 80 19.53 -27.71 11.17
C PRO A 80 18.11 -28.03 11.62
N ALA A 81 17.98 -28.57 12.83
CA ALA A 81 16.70 -29.01 13.36
C ALA A 81 15.69 -27.86 13.23
N ARG A 82 14.66 -28.08 12.41
CA ARG A 82 13.59 -27.11 12.18
C ARG A 82 13.02 -26.76 13.54
N LYS A 83 13.23 -25.52 14.01
CA LYS A 83 12.74 -25.05 15.31
C LYS A 83 11.26 -25.45 15.44
N PRO A 84 10.81 -25.95 16.60
CA PRO A 84 9.41 -26.32 16.78
C PRO A 84 8.55 -25.11 16.42
N LYS A 85 7.65 -25.30 15.45
CA LYS A 85 6.77 -24.24 14.97
C LYS A 85 5.85 -23.88 16.13
N VAL A 86 6.09 -22.73 16.77
CA VAL A 86 5.22 -22.23 17.83
C VAL A 86 3.83 -22.08 17.23
N GLU A 87 2.84 -22.71 17.85
CA GLU A 87 1.47 -22.69 17.38
C GLU A 87 0.89 -21.30 17.70
N LEU A 88 0.99 -20.39 16.73
CA LEU A 88 0.49 -19.03 16.82
C LEU A 88 -1.04 -19.08 16.92
N SER A 89 -1.59 -18.77 18.10
CA SER A 89 -3.03 -18.55 18.25
C SER A 89 -3.42 -17.25 17.56
N PRO A 90 -4.33 -17.27 16.57
CA PRO A 90 -4.80 -16.04 15.93
C PRO A 90 -5.57 -15.18 16.92
N ALA A 91 -5.33 -13.87 16.89
CA ALA A 91 -6.13 -12.88 17.57
C ALA A 91 -7.47 -12.67 16.82
N THR A 92 -8.53 -12.36 17.57
CA THR A 92 -9.83 -12.04 16.97
C THR A 92 -9.79 -10.71 16.21
N VAL A 93 -10.64 -10.55 15.21
CA VAL A 93 -10.82 -9.27 14.50
C VAL A 93 -12.25 -8.80 14.75
N ASP A 94 -12.46 -8.14 15.88
CA ASP A 94 -13.80 -7.78 16.40
C ASP A 94 -14.54 -6.79 15.48
N GLN A 95 -13.79 -5.97 14.75
CA GLN A 95 -14.32 -5.03 13.77
C GLN A 95 -13.46 -5.06 12.50
N PRO A 96 -13.84 -5.88 11.51
CA PRO A 96 -13.23 -5.87 10.19
C PRO A 96 -13.30 -4.48 9.55
N TRP A 97 -12.30 -4.15 8.74
CA TRP A 97 -12.28 -2.88 8.03
C TRP A 97 -13.47 -2.80 7.06
N SER A 98 -14.15 -1.65 7.04
CA SER A 98 -15.14 -1.31 6.03
C SER A 98 -15.17 0.21 5.84
N ARG A 99 -15.55 0.67 4.64
CA ARG A 99 -15.74 2.10 4.34
C ARG A 99 -16.66 2.79 5.34
N MET A 100 -17.72 2.13 5.81
CA MET A 100 -18.63 2.71 6.80
C MET A 100 -18.02 2.80 8.21
N ALA A 101 -17.21 1.81 8.64
CA ALA A 101 -16.49 1.88 9.91
C ALA A 101 -15.41 2.98 9.92
N GLU A 102 -14.87 3.30 8.75
CA GLU A 102 -13.87 4.35 8.51
C GLU A 102 -14.50 5.74 8.37
N TRP A 103 -15.48 5.90 7.48
CA TRP A 103 -16.11 7.19 7.13
C TRP A 103 -17.22 7.62 8.08
N GLY A 104 -17.91 6.69 8.75
CA GLY A 104 -19.07 6.99 9.60
C GLY A 104 -18.87 8.14 10.60
N PRO A 105 -17.75 8.17 11.37
CA PRO A 105 -17.43 9.29 12.27
C PRO A 105 -17.21 10.64 11.57
N THR A 106 -16.85 10.63 10.28
CA THR A 106 -16.60 11.83 9.46
C THR A 106 -17.87 12.31 8.73
N LEU A 107 -18.79 11.40 8.39
CA LEU A 107 -20.08 11.76 7.76
C LEU A 107 -20.97 12.61 8.67
N ALA A 108 -20.98 12.34 9.97
CA ALA A 108 -21.77 13.11 10.94
C ALA A 108 -21.41 14.62 11.01
N PRO A 109 -20.14 15.03 11.20
CA PRO A 109 -19.77 16.45 11.18
C PRO A 109 -19.95 17.10 9.80
N ILE A 110 -19.77 16.37 8.68
CA ILE A 110 -20.11 16.90 7.34
C ILE A 110 -21.59 17.22 7.25
N GLY A 111 -22.47 16.27 7.62
CA GLY A 111 -23.93 16.48 7.60
C GLY A 111 -24.36 17.65 8.48
N LEU A 112 -23.78 17.78 9.68
CA LEU A 112 -24.04 18.91 10.58
C LEU A 112 -23.56 20.25 10.00
N ALA A 113 -22.37 20.29 9.39
CA ALA A 113 -21.84 21.49 8.76
C ALA A 113 -22.68 21.94 7.56
N LEU A 114 -23.14 21.00 6.73
CA LEU A 114 -24.04 21.28 5.60
C LEU A 114 -25.41 21.79 6.08
N LEU A 115 -25.99 21.17 7.12
CA LEU A 115 -27.26 21.60 7.71
C LEU A 115 -27.16 23.02 8.31
N ALA A 116 -26.09 23.29 9.07
CA ALA A 116 -25.84 24.62 9.64
C ALA A 116 -25.62 25.67 8.54
N THR A 117 -24.88 25.34 7.48
CA THR A 117 -24.68 26.20 6.30
C THR A 117 -26.01 26.53 5.63
N ALA A 118 -26.85 25.52 5.37
CA ALA A 118 -28.15 25.70 4.75
C ALA A 118 -29.08 26.58 5.60
N ALA A 119 -29.11 26.36 6.92
CA ALA A 119 -29.91 27.18 7.84
C ALA A 119 -29.45 28.64 7.87
N LEU A 120 -28.14 28.90 7.95
CA LEU A 120 -27.59 30.26 7.94
C LEU A 120 -27.79 30.96 6.59
N ALA A 121 -27.60 30.25 5.48
CA ALA A 121 -27.83 30.77 4.13
C ALA A 121 -29.31 31.12 3.91
N TYR A 122 -30.23 30.28 4.39
CA TYR A 122 -31.67 30.53 4.37
C TYR A 122 -32.06 31.75 5.21
N LEU A 123 -31.57 31.84 6.46
CA LEU A 123 -31.83 32.99 7.33
C LEU A 123 -31.33 34.29 6.69
N SER A 124 -30.10 34.30 6.17
CA SER A 124 -29.54 35.44 5.45
C SER A 124 -30.37 35.84 4.24
N LEU A 125 -30.88 34.87 3.48
CA LEU A 125 -31.73 35.11 2.31
C LEU A 125 -33.10 35.66 2.72
N SER A 126 -33.71 35.15 3.79
CA SER A 126 -35.00 35.62 4.32
C SER A 126 -34.97 37.07 4.81
N LEU A 127 -33.79 37.56 5.19
CA LEU A 127 -33.52 38.96 5.55
C LEU A 127 -33.13 39.84 4.34
N GLY A 128 -33.22 39.32 3.11
CA GLY A 128 -32.81 40.01 1.88
C GLY A 128 -31.29 40.07 1.63
N GLY A 129 -30.49 39.47 2.51
CA GLY A 129 -29.03 39.46 2.46
C GLY A 129 -28.45 38.48 1.45
N TRP A 130 -28.66 38.73 0.15
CA TRP A 130 -28.16 37.89 -0.95
C TRP A 130 -26.64 37.67 -0.90
N ALA A 131 -25.85 38.74 -0.76
CA ALA A 131 -24.39 38.65 -0.70
C ALA A 131 -23.90 37.82 0.51
N ALA A 132 -24.54 37.99 1.67
CA ALA A 132 -24.22 37.23 2.88
C ALA A 132 -24.65 35.74 2.79
N SER A 133 -25.74 35.45 2.08
CA SER A 133 -26.19 34.08 1.80
C SER A 133 -25.19 33.35 0.89
N ILE A 134 -24.74 34.02 -0.18
CA ILE A 134 -23.71 33.51 -1.10
C ILE A 134 -22.37 33.30 -0.36
N ALA A 135 -21.93 34.27 0.44
CA ALA A 135 -20.70 34.13 1.23
C ALA A 135 -20.78 32.95 2.23
N THR A 136 -21.93 32.78 2.88
CA THR A 136 -22.19 31.65 3.79
C THR A 136 -22.10 30.32 3.04
N ALA A 137 -22.70 30.22 1.85
CA ALA A 137 -22.63 29.02 1.02
C ALA A 137 -21.18 28.66 0.62
N PHE A 138 -20.36 29.63 0.21
CA PHE A 138 -18.95 29.40 -0.11
C PHE A 138 -18.11 29.00 1.12
N ILE A 139 -18.31 29.65 2.26
CA ILE A 139 -17.62 29.30 3.52
C ILE A 139 -18.00 27.88 3.96
N GLY A 140 -19.30 27.56 3.95
CA GLY A 140 -19.80 26.24 4.32
C GLY A 140 -19.34 25.13 3.37
N LEU A 141 -19.29 25.40 2.07
CA LEU A 141 -18.70 24.48 1.08
C LEU A 141 -17.20 24.25 1.36
N GLY A 142 -16.45 25.31 1.66
CA GLY A 142 -15.04 25.19 2.04
C GLY A 142 -14.84 24.33 3.29
N ILE A 143 -15.67 24.53 4.32
CA ILE A 143 -15.67 23.68 5.53
C ILE A 143 -16.02 22.23 5.20
N ALA A 144 -17.04 21.99 4.38
CA ALA A 144 -17.45 20.64 3.98
C ALA A 144 -16.34 19.90 3.20
N VAL A 145 -15.64 20.59 2.30
CA VAL A 145 -14.48 20.05 1.55
C VAL A 145 -13.34 19.69 2.51
N LEU A 146 -13.01 20.56 3.48
CA LEU A 146 -11.98 20.28 4.49
C LEU A 146 -12.36 19.08 5.37
N LEU A 147 -13.62 18.97 5.78
CA LEU A 147 -14.13 17.82 6.55
C LEU A 147 -14.19 16.53 5.71
N ALA A 148 -14.34 16.62 4.39
CA ALA A 148 -14.32 15.49 3.48
C ALA A 148 -12.91 14.96 3.15
N TYR A 149 -11.84 15.66 3.51
CA TYR A 149 -10.46 15.25 3.26
C TYR A 149 -10.15 13.78 3.66
N PRO A 150 -10.54 13.28 4.86
CA PRO A 150 -10.30 11.88 5.24
C PRO A 150 -10.98 10.87 4.32
N ILE A 151 -12.16 11.21 3.76
CA ILE A 151 -12.89 10.36 2.81
C ILE A 151 -12.15 10.34 1.47
N ALA A 152 -11.69 11.50 0.99
CA ALA A 152 -10.95 11.61 -0.27
C ALA A 152 -9.66 10.77 -0.26
N ILE A 153 -8.90 10.76 0.84
CA ILE A 153 -7.67 9.94 0.96
C ILE A 153 -7.93 8.45 1.25
N THR A 154 -9.19 8.02 1.37
CA THR A 154 -9.57 6.62 1.67
C THR A 154 -10.54 6.00 0.64
N LEU A 155 -10.68 6.62 -0.54
CA LEU A 155 -11.46 6.03 -1.65
C LEU A 155 -10.87 4.68 -2.12
N GLU A 156 -9.54 4.57 -2.10
CA GLU A 156 -8.79 3.35 -2.39
C GLU A 156 -8.98 2.30 -1.29
N ARG A 157 -9.48 1.12 -1.70
CA ARG A 157 -9.64 -0.04 -0.82
C ARG A 157 -8.25 -0.60 -0.47
N PRO A 158 -7.91 -0.81 0.82
CA PRO A 158 -6.65 -1.45 1.22
C PRO A 158 -6.58 -2.91 0.69
N VAL A 159 -5.49 -3.28 0.00
CA VAL A 159 -5.33 -4.57 -0.71
C VAL A 159 -4.43 -5.52 0.11
N ARG A 160 -4.91 -5.84 1.31
CA ARG A 160 -4.19 -6.58 2.36
C ARG A 160 -4.29 -8.10 2.23
N MET A 161 -4.19 -8.61 1.00
CA MET A 161 -4.22 -10.04 0.70
C MET A 161 -2.93 -10.74 1.16
N THR A 162 -1.81 -10.01 1.23
CA THR A 162 -0.53 -10.48 1.77
C THR A 162 -0.22 -9.79 3.12
N PRO A 163 0.53 -10.43 4.03
CA PRO A 163 0.93 -9.80 5.29
C PRO A 163 1.81 -8.56 5.08
N GLU A 164 2.66 -8.56 4.05
CA GLU A 164 3.48 -7.41 3.65
C GLU A 164 2.63 -6.20 3.25
N HIS A 165 1.56 -6.41 2.48
CA HIS A 165 0.63 -5.35 2.11
C HIS A 165 -0.14 -4.82 3.33
N ALA A 166 -0.46 -5.67 4.31
CA ALA A 166 -1.09 -5.20 5.55
C ALA A 166 -0.19 -4.24 6.35
N ILE A 167 1.10 -4.56 6.48
CA ILE A 167 2.09 -3.68 7.14
C ILE A 167 2.29 -2.40 6.34
N ARG A 168 2.42 -2.49 5.01
CA ARG A 168 2.52 -1.31 4.12
C ARG A 168 1.28 -0.41 4.26
N ASP A 169 0.07 -0.96 4.13
CA ASP A 169 -1.18 -0.20 4.28
C ASP A 169 -1.36 0.42 5.67
N TYR A 170 -0.85 -0.25 6.72
CA TYR A 170 -0.85 0.26 8.09
C TYR A 170 0.00 1.52 8.21
N TYR A 171 1.26 1.47 7.81
CA TYR A 171 2.16 2.61 7.96
C TYR A 171 2.00 3.68 6.86
N ALA A 172 1.49 3.33 5.67
CA ALA A 172 1.18 4.29 4.61
C ALA A 172 0.13 5.33 5.05
N ALA A 173 -0.77 4.98 5.98
CA ALA A 173 -1.72 5.92 6.59
C ALA A 173 -1.04 7.10 7.33
N LEU A 174 0.26 7.01 7.66
CA LEU A 174 1.06 8.12 8.22
C LEU A 174 1.60 9.08 7.15
N SER A 175 1.55 8.71 5.87
CA SER A 175 2.19 9.45 4.76
C SER A 175 1.29 10.53 4.11
N HIS A 176 0.11 10.75 4.67
CA HIS A 176 -0.79 11.86 4.33
C HIS A 176 -0.43 13.15 5.11
N HIS A 177 -0.91 14.31 4.67
CA HIS A 177 -0.71 15.57 5.39
C HIS A 177 -1.38 15.55 6.77
N VAL A 178 -2.56 14.92 6.87
CA VAL A 178 -3.20 14.56 8.14
C VAL A 178 -3.18 13.02 8.23
N PRO A 179 -2.36 12.43 9.12
CA PRO A 179 -2.28 10.98 9.26
C PRO A 179 -3.64 10.33 9.60
N HIS A 180 -3.97 9.23 8.92
CA HIS A 180 -5.28 8.60 9.04
C HIS A 180 -5.30 7.54 10.16
N TYR A 181 -5.14 7.99 11.41
CA TYR A 181 -5.09 7.10 12.59
C TYR A 181 -6.31 6.17 12.71
N ARG A 182 -7.48 6.58 12.19
CA ARG A 182 -8.68 5.72 12.15
C ARG A 182 -8.53 4.52 11.22
N ARG A 183 -7.75 4.65 10.12
CA ARG A 183 -7.41 3.53 9.22
C ARG A 183 -6.54 2.56 10.00
N MET A 184 -5.41 3.04 10.51
CA MET A 184 -4.48 2.26 11.32
C MET A 184 -5.19 1.46 12.41
N TRP A 185 -6.05 2.09 13.22
CA TRP A 185 -6.85 1.42 14.25
C TRP A 185 -7.75 0.30 13.71
N LEU A 186 -8.39 0.51 12.56
CA LEU A 186 -9.22 -0.51 11.90
C LEU A 186 -8.39 -1.64 11.26
N LEU A 187 -7.09 -1.44 11.05
CA LEU A 187 -6.14 -2.44 10.54
C LEU A 187 -5.50 -3.30 11.65
N LEU A 188 -5.85 -3.05 12.92
CA LEU A 188 -5.44 -3.87 14.07
C LEU A 188 -6.46 -4.95 14.42
N SER A 189 -5.95 -6.10 14.85
CA SER A 189 -6.71 -7.15 15.53
C SER A 189 -7.10 -6.73 16.96
N SER A 190 -7.83 -7.57 17.70
CA SER A 190 -8.12 -7.35 19.12
C SER A 190 -6.85 -7.22 19.95
N ALA A 191 -5.89 -8.13 19.77
CA ALA A 191 -4.57 -8.07 20.41
C ALA A 191 -3.85 -6.74 20.13
N GLY A 192 -3.84 -6.30 18.86
CA GLY A 192 -3.26 -5.02 18.47
C GLY A 192 -3.97 -3.82 19.12
N ARG A 193 -5.28 -3.88 19.34
CA ARG A 193 -6.09 -2.81 19.97
C ARG A 193 -6.00 -2.78 21.50
N THR A 194 -5.64 -3.89 22.13
CA THR A 194 -5.47 -4.02 23.59
C THR A 194 -4.00 -4.04 24.04
N GLY A 195 -3.07 -3.73 23.13
CA GLY A 195 -1.63 -3.74 23.39
C GLY A 195 -1.17 -2.75 24.46
N ALA A 196 0.03 -2.97 24.99
CA ALA A 196 0.62 -2.12 26.02
C ALA A 196 0.94 -0.71 25.48
N GLY A 197 0.06 0.26 25.76
CA GLY A 197 0.20 1.67 25.39
C GLY A 197 -1.11 2.37 25.03
N PHE A 198 -2.12 1.61 24.58
CA PHE A 198 -3.46 2.12 24.28
C PHE A 198 -4.49 0.99 24.33
N GLY A 199 -5.68 1.29 24.87
CA GLY A 199 -6.83 0.37 24.89
C GLY A 199 -8.08 0.92 24.22
N SER A 200 -7.95 2.05 23.53
CA SER A 200 -9.07 2.77 22.89
C SER A 200 -8.58 3.63 21.73
N PHE A 201 -9.47 3.92 20.78
CA PHE A 201 -9.14 4.77 19.63
C PHE A 201 -8.62 6.18 20.00
N PRO A 202 -9.18 6.90 21.00
CA PRO A 202 -8.62 8.17 21.45
C PRO A 202 -7.18 8.06 21.95
N ALA A 203 -6.89 7.07 22.81
CA ALA A 203 -5.53 6.84 23.33
C ALA A 203 -4.55 6.44 22.22
N PHE A 204 -4.98 5.59 21.28
CA PHE A 204 -4.20 5.22 20.10
C PHE A 204 -3.87 6.44 19.22
N ARG A 205 -4.86 7.31 18.98
CA ARG A 205 -4.69 8.55 18.23
C ARG A 205 -3.72 9.50 18.94
N GLU A 206 -3.79 9.61 20.26
CA GLU A 206 -2.90 10.44 21.08
C GLU A 206 -1.46 9.92 21.08
N TYR A 207 -1.27 8.61 21.25
CA TYR A 207 0.03 7.93 21.11
C TYR A 207 0.66 8.24 19.74
N TRP A 208 -0.06 8.00 18.64
CA TRP A 208 0.47 8.24 17.31
C TRP A 208 0.65 9.73 16.96
N ALA A 209 -0.22 10.62 17.43
CA ALA A 209 -0.05 12.06 17.26
C ALA A 209 1.18 12.59 18.03
N GLY A 210 1.40 12.09 19.25
CA GLY A 210 2.60 12.37 20.04
C GLY A 210 3.86 11.88 19.34
N LEU A 211 3.88 10.63 18.85
CA LEU A 211 5.00 10.08 18.09
C LEU A 211 5.28 10.86 16.81
N VAL A 212 4.27 11.13 15.97
CA VAL A 212 4.46 11.89 14.72
C VAL A 212 4.95 13.32 15.01
N SER A 213 4.47 13.96 16.08
CA SER A 213 4.96 15.28 16.49
C SER A 213 6.40 15.21 17.02
N GLY A 214 6.77 14.14 17.73
CA GLY A 214 8.13 13.93 18.23
C GLY A 214 9.14 13.56 17.13
N LEU A 215 8.71 12.81 16.11
CA LEU A 215 9.53 12.50 14.92
C LEU A 215 9.81 13.73 14.06
N LYS A 216 8.91 14.73 14.06
CA LYS A 216 9.09 16.01 13.37
C LYS A 216 9.64 17.12 14.28
N ALA A 217 10.02 16.82 15.52
CA ALA A 217 10.52 17.82 16.45
C ALA A 217 11.93 18.27 16.03
N GLY A 218 12.11 19.58 15.80
CA GLY A 218 13.35 20.15 15.28
C GLY A 218 13.45 20.20 13.75
N GLU A 219 12.53 19.56 13.03
CA GLU A 219 12.56 19.53 11.56
C GLU A 219 11.87 20.73 10.88
N VAL A 220 12.43 21.15 9.76
CA VAL A 220 11.82 22.18 8.90
C VAL A 220 10.64 21.57 8.15
N GLY A 221 9.42 21.98 8.54
CA GLY A 221 8.18 21.60 7.86
C GLY A 221 7.26 20.70 8.67
N ARG A 222 6.66 21.22 9.75
CA ARG A 222 5.65 20.51 10.57
C ARG A 222 4.47 19.96 9.76
N LEU A 223 4.11 20.64 8.66
CA LEU A 223 3.04 20.27 7.72
C LEU A 223 3.50 19.31 6.59
N THR A 224 4.80 19.08 6.44
CA THR A 224 5.36 18.13 5.47
C THR A 224 4.97 16.72 5.89
N PRO A 225 4.41 15.87 5.01
CA PRO A 225 4.06 14.50 5.35
C PRO A 225 5.29 13.66 5.74
N LEU A 226 5.06 12.55 6.43
CA LEU A 226 6.07 11.51 6.55
C LEU A 226 6.09 10.66 5.26
N SER A 227 7.16 9.91 5.06
CA SER A 227 7.30 8.89 4.04
C SER A 227 7.79 7.64 4.77
N VAL A 228 7.02 6.55 4.74
CA VAL A 228 7.38 5.32 5.47
C VAL A 228 7.70 4.20 4.49
N ARG A 229 8.87 3.58 4.67
CA ARG A 229 9.33 2.43 3.89
C ARG A 229 9.35 1.19 4.77
N ILE A 230 8.95 0.07 4.17
CA ILE A 230 8.99 -1.26 4.77
C ILE A 230 9.96 -2.07 3.93
N GLU A 231 11.07 -2.42 4.55
CA GLU A 231 12.28 -3.02 3.98
C GLU A 231 12.51 -4.39 4.64
N ASP A 232 13.36 -5.25 4.05
CA ASP A 232 13.73 -6.58 4.57
C ASP A 232 12.57 -7.51 4.99
N PHE A 233 11.38 -7.34 4.42
CA PHE A 233 10.19 -8.11 4.82
C PHE A 233 10.40 -9.62 4.63
N LYS A 234 10.19 -10.38 5.71
CA LYS A 234 10.26 -11.85 5.73
C LYS A 234 9.13 -12.41 6.59
N ALA A 235 8.38 -13.35 6.02
CA ALA A 235 7.37 -14.13 6.73
C ALA A 235 7.30 -15.54 6.10
N ASP A 236 6.68 -16.47 6.82
CA ASP A 236 6.37 -17.81 6.30
C ASP A 236 5.40 -17.76 5.10
N LYS A 237 5.19 -18.88 4.40
CA LYS A 237 4.14 -18.96 3.37
C LYS A 237 2.76 -18.84 4.03
N SER A 238 2.04 -17.76 3.74
CA SER A 238 0.75 -17.40 4.34
C SER A 238 -0.47 -18.24 3.88
N ALA A 239 -0.28 -19.13 2.90
CA ALA A 239 -1.37 -19.92 2.32
C ALA A 239 -1.96 -20.90 3.35
N GLY A 240 -3.24 -20.71 3.69
CA GLY A 240 -3.97 -21.57 4.64
C GLY A 240 -3.64 -21.32 6.11
N LEU A 241 -2.92 -20.24 6.44
CA LEU A 241 -2.67 -19.84 7.82
C LEU A 241 -3.67 -18.75 8.26
N GLU A 242 -4.07 -18.81 9.53
CA GLU A 242 -4.90 -17.78 10.19
C GLU A 242 -4.07 -16.84 11.07
N ALA A 243 -2.83 -17.22 11.41
CA ALA A 243 -1.84 -16.38 12.08
C ALA A 243 -0.46 -16.57 11.42
N ILE A 244 0.34 -15.50 11.38
CA ILE A 244 1.68 -15.53 10.81
C ILE A 244 2.62 -14.55 11.52
N GLU A 245 3.84 -15.00 11.79
CA GLU A 245 4.93 -14.15 12.27
C GLU A 245 5.66 -13.53 11.09
N ALA A 246 5.96 -12.23 11.17
CA ALA A 246 6.65 -11.47 10.15
C ALA A 246 7.73 -10.57 10.78
N SER A 247 8.91 -10.56 10.18
CA SER A 247 10.01 -9.65 10.50
C SER A 247 10.22 -8.64 9.37
N TYR A 248 10.49 -7.39 9.70
CA TYR A 248 10.71 -6.31 8.73
C TYR A 248 11.56 -5.18 9.33
N SER A 249 12.16 -4.38 8.46
CA SER A 249 12.79 -3.10 8.79
C SER A 249 11.80 -1.98 8.45
N ILE A 250 11.55 -1.05 9.38
CA ILE A 250 10.76 0.16 9.13
C ILE A 250 11.68 1.38 9.13
N ALA A 251 11.62 2.18 8.06
CA ALA A 251 12.34 3.43 7.94
C ALA A 251 11.36 4.59 7.68
N VAL A 252 11.40 5.62 8.51
CA VAL A 252 10.53 6.80 8.46
C VAL A 252 11.35 8.02 8.06
N PHE A 253 10.94 8.70 7.01
CA PHE A 253 11.60 9.89 6.45
C PHE A 253 10.63 11.09 6.48
N LEU A 254 11.16 12.30 6.35
CA LEU A 254 10.35 13.44 5.92
C LEU A 254 10.20 13.38 4.40
N ARG A 255 8.96 13.50 3.90
CA ARG A 255 8.68 13.36 2.46
C ARG A 255 9.41 14.43 1.64
N GLY A 256 10.19 13.99 0.65
CA GLY A 256 11.03 14.87 -0.19
C GLY A 256 12.39 15.23 0.41
N ARG A 257 12.76 14.66 1.57
CA ARG A 257 14.08 14.77 2.20
C ARG A 257 14.66 13.39 2.53
N GLU A 258 14.33 12.37 1.75
CA GLU A 258 14.81 11.00 1.93
C GLU A 258 16.34 10.87 1.82
N ALA A 259 17.01 11.85 1.20
CA ALA A 259 18.48 11.94 1.13
C ALA A 259 19.14 12.35 2.45
N ASP A 260 18.42 12.99 3.37
CA ASP A 260 18.94 13.43 4.68
C ASP A 260 18.97 12.27 5.71
N GLY A 261 18.48 11.10 5.32
CA GLY A 261 18.39 9.90 6.15
C GLY A 261 17.03 9.74 6.86
N PRO A 262 16.81 8.58 7.51
CA PRO A 262 15.57 8.31 8.24
C PRO A 262 15.53 9.05 9.59
N LEU A 263 14.40 9.70 9.87
CA LEU A 263 14.03 10.25 11.19
C LEU A 263 13.91 9.14 12.26
N HIS A 264 13.58 7.92 11.82
CA HIS A 264 13.52 6.73 12.64
C HIS A 264 13.77 5.49 11.78
N SER A 265 14.63 4.59 12.23
CA SER A 265 14.80 3.26 11.63
C SER A 265 14.84 2.21 12.74
N ALA A 266 14.08 1.14 12.58
CA ALA A 266 14.03 0.04 13.54
C ALA A 266 13.71 -1.27 12.82
N ARG A 267 14.26 -2.38 13.34
CA ARG A 267 13.81 -3.72 12.98
C ARG A 267 12.67 -4.13 13.90
N ALA A 268 11.68 -4.79 13.34
CA ALA A 268 10.46 -5.21 13.98
C ALA A 268 10.19 -6.69 13.72
N GLU A 269 9.56 -7.34 14.71
CA GLU A 269 8.97 -8.66 14.59
C GLU A 269 7.53 -8.51 15.11
N THR A 270 6.55 -9.01 14.36
CA THR A 270 5.12 -8.86 14.67
C THR A 270 4.36 -10.11 14.26
N THR A 271 3.26 -10.38 14.95
CA THR A 271 2.26 -11.35 14.49
C THR A 271 1.18 -10.61 13.70
N LEU A 272 0.70 -11.24 12.64
CA LEU A 272 -0.51 -10.83 11.95
C LEU A 272 -1.55 -11.93 12.05
N SER A 273 -2.76 -11.53 12.38
CA SER A 273 -3.93 -12.40 12.44
C SER A 273 -4.86 -12.12 11.28
N ARG A 274 -5.50 -13.18 10.77
CA ARG A 274 -6.40 -13.12 9.63
C ARG A 274 -7.82 -12.82 10.06
N GLY A 275 -8.44 -11.81 9.45
CA GLY A 275 -9.82 -11.44 9.72
C GLY A 275 -10.84 -12.30 8.97
N PRO A 276 -12.13 -12.23 9.37
CA PRO A 276 -13.22 -12.95 8.69
C PRO A 276 -13.46 -12.45 7.25
N ASP A 277 -12.96 -11.26 6.89
CA ASP A 277 -12.88 -10.73 5.54
C ASP A 277 -11.70 -11.31 4.71
N ARG A 278 -10.97 -12.29 5.26
CA ARG A 278 -9.77 -12.96 4.73
C ARG A 278 -8.53 -12.07 4.59
N MET A 279 -8.57 -10.84 5.11
CA MET A 279 -7.46 -9.88 5.09
C MET A 279 -6.55 -10.03 6.32
N TRP A 280 -5.32 -9.56 6.22
CA TRP A 280 -4.38 -9.54 7.36
C TRP A 280 -4.52 -8.26 8.21
N TYR A 281 -4.42 -8.44 9.53
CA TYR A 281 -4.48 -7.40 10.57
C TYR A 281 -3.25 -7.53 11.46
N LEU A 282 -2.74 -6.42 11.99
CA LEU A 282 -1.54 -6.43 12.84
C LEU A 282 -1.93 -6.66 14.31
N ASP A 283 -1.13 -7.48 15.01
CA ASP A 283 -1.30 -7.78 16.44
C ASP A 283 -0.47 -6.85 17.35
N ASP A 284 0.33 -5.95 16.78
CA ASP A 284 0.92 -4.80 17.48
C ASP A 284 0.69 -3.52 16.64
N GLY A 285 0.16 -2.47 17.29
CA GLY A 285 -0.11 -1.18 16.68
C GLY A 285 0.91 -0.09 16.98
N ARG A 286 2.03 -0.42 17.62
CA ARG A 286 3.06 0.55 18.05
C ARG A 286 4.06 0.89 16.94
N LEU A 287 4.86 1.92 17.15
CA LEU A 287 6.07 2.15 16.37
C LEU A 287 7.20 1.27 16.93
N PRO A 288 7.81 0.37 16.14
CA PRO A 288 8.90 -0.49 16.62
C PRO A 288 10.09 0.33 17.14
N GLY A 289 10.65 -0.09 18.28
CA GLY A 289 11.84 0.53 18.87
C GLY A 289 11.57 1.80 19.72
N ARG A 290 10.33 2.05 20.16
CA ARG A 290 9.97 3.10 21.13
C ARG A 290 8.91 2.63 22.12
#